data_AF-A0A4Y2CKE5-F1
#
_entry.id   AF-A0A4Y2CKE5-F1
#
_cell.length_a   1.000
_cell.length_b   1.000
_cell.length_c   1.000
_cell.angle_alpha   90.00
_cell.angle_beta   90.00
_cell.angle_gamma   90.00
#
_symmetry.space_group_name_H-M   'P 1'
#
loop_
_entity.id
_entity.type
_entity.pdbx_description
1 polymer ?
#
loop_
_entity_poly.entity_id
_entity_poly.type
_entity_poly.pdbx_seq_one_letter_code
_entity_poly.pdbx_strand_id
1 'polypeptide(L)'
;MSTRSRLSLRWRAVGWMEMGLSQAYAARRVNVFRSVVQRLWDQYQSENSVSRRHVAGRPRVITPEEDRFLALSALRRRSTTVPQLVADHFAASERRISATTV
;
A
#
# COMPACT_ATOMS: atom_id res chain seq x y z
N MET A 1 -22.64 -7.60 -0.84
CA MET A 1 -22.96 -6.31 -1.52
C MET A 1 -21.75 -5.90 -2.36
N SER A 2 -21.93 -5.80 -3.68
CA SER A 2 -20.89 -5.94 -4.70
C SER A 2 -20.00 -4.69 -4.84
N THR A 3 -18.67 -4.88 -4.90
CA THR A 3 -17.65 -3.84 -5.11
C THR A 3 -17.88 -3.01 -6.38
N ARG A 4 -18.54 -3.58 -7.39
CA ARG A 4 -18.95 -2.90 -8.63
C ARG A 4 -19.88 -1.71 -8.39
N SER A 5 -20.82 -1.80 -7.44
CA SER A 5 -21.80 -0.74 -7.18
C SER A 5 -21.14 0.51 -6.57
N ARG A 6 -20.10 0.34 -5.74
CA ARG A 6 -19.40 1.46 -5.09
C ARG A 6 -18.51 2.25 -6.06
N LEU A 7 -17.86 1.57 -7.01
CA LEU A 7 -17.10 2.21 -8.08
C LEU A 7 -18.03 3.08 -8.95
N SER A 8 -19.24 2.60 -9.25
CA SER A 8 -20.23 3.34 -10.05
C SER A 8 -20.66 4.67 -9.39
N LEU A 9 -20.83 4.70 -8.06
CA LEU A 9 -21.22 5.92 -7.35
C LEU A 9 -20.09 6.94 -7.27
N ARG A 10 -18.84 6.47 -7.13
CA ARG A 10 -17.69 7.37 -7.11
C ARG A 10 -17.44 8.02 -8.47
N TRP A 11 -17.52 7.25 -9.56
CA TRP A 11 -17.42 7.80 -10.92
C TRP A 11 -18.55 8.78 -11.23
N ARG A 12 -19.76 8.53 -10.74
CA ARG A 12 -20.87 9.49 -10.86
C ARG A 12 -20.62 10.79 -10.09
N ALA A 13 -20.07 10.70 -8.88
CA ALA A 13 -19.71 11.89 -8.09
C ALA A 13 -18.61 12.71 -8.78
N VAL A 14 -17.60 12.05 -9.34
CA VAL A 14 -16.53 12.72 -10.11
C VAL A 14 -17.07 13.34 -11.39
N GLY A 15 -17.91 12.63 -12.16
CA GLY A 15 -18.51 13.18 -13.37
C GLY A 15 -19.37 14.42 -13.11
N TRP A 16 -20.10 14.49 -11.99
CA TRP A 16 -20.81 15.71 -11.61
C TRP A 16 -19.88 16.86 -11.25
N MET A 17 -18.76 16.57 -10.59
CA MET A 17 -17.74 17.57 -10.26
C MET A 17 -17.03 18.09 -11.52
N GLU A 18 -16.77 17.24 -12.51
CA GLU A 18 -16.22 17.65 -13.83
C GLU A 18 -17.19 18.54 -14.61
N MET A 19 -18.50 18.32 -14.48
CA MET A 19 -19.55 19.17 -15.06
C MET A 19 -19.71 20.51 -14.33
N GLY A 20 -18.88 20.82 -13.32
CA GLY A 20 -18.93 22.07 -12.55
C GLY A 20 -20.03 22.11 -11.49
N LEU A 21 -20.64 20.98 -11.13
CA LEU A 21 -21.65 20.93 -10.07
C LEU A 21 -21.00 20.97 -8.69
N SER A 22 -21.71 21.55 -7.72
CA SER A 22 -21.17 21.69 -6.36
C SER A 22 -20.96 20.33 -5.66
N GLN A 23 -19.95 20.25 -4.80
CA GLN A 23 -19.68 19.08 -3.95
C GLN A 23 -20.87 18.69 -3.08
N ALA A 24 -21.64 19.68 -2.61
CA ALA A 24 -22.83 19.45 -1.81
C ALA A 24 -23.92 18.74 -2.63
N TYR A 25 -24.05 19.07 -3.92
CA TYR A 25 -24.97 18.39 -4.82
C TYR A 25 -24.56 16.93 -5.04
N ALA A 26 -23.28 16.68 -5.36
CA ALA A 26 -22.76 15.34 -5.53
C ALA A 26 -22.93 14.51 -4.25
N ALA A 27 -22.59 15.07 -3.08
CA ALA A 27 -22.73 14.43 -1.77
C ALA A 27 -24.17 13.99 -1.47
N ARG A 28 -25.16 14.87 -1.72
CA ARG A 28 -26.58 14.54 -1.55
C ARG A 28 -27.04 13.43 -2.50
N ARG A 29 -26.57 13.44 -3.75
CA ARG A 29 -26.96 12.46 -4.77
C ARG A 29 -26.39 11.06 -4.50
N VAL A 30 -25.19 10.95 -3.93
CA VAL A 30 -24.60 9.66 -3.53
C VAL A 30 -24.81 9.31 -2.05
N ASN A 31 -25.56 10.13 -1.31
CA ASN A 31 -25.81 9.97 0.13
C ASN A 31 -24.53 9.73 0.96
N VAL A 32 -23.50 10.56 0.74
CA VAL A 32 -22.25 10.54 1.49
C VAL A 32 -21.90 11.94 1.99
N PHE A 33 -21.03 12.01 2.99
CA PHE A 33 -20.54 13.29 3.50
C PHE A 33 -19.74 14.05 2.43
N ARG A 34 -19.84 15.39 2.47
CA ARG A 34 -19.09 16.29 1.57
C ARG A 34 -17.58 16.05 1.62
N SER A 35 -17.04 15.72 2.79
CA SER A 35 -15.62 15.40 2.98
C SER A 35 -15.17 14.16 2.19
N VAL A 36 -16.06 13.19 1.97
CA VAL A 36 -15.79 12.01 1.16
C VAL A 36 -15.72 12.38 -0.32
N VAL A 37 -16.62 13.25 -0.79
CA VAL A 37 -16.60 13.76 -2.17
C VAL A 37 -15.36 14.61 -2.45
N GLN A 38 -14.99 15.49 -1.52
CA GLN A 38 -13.75 16.28 -1.61
C GLN A 38 -12.53 15.37 -1.76
N ARG A 39 -12.37 14.38 -0.87
CA ARG A 39 -11.24 13.43 -0.94
C ARG A 39 -11.21 12.65 -2.25
N LEU A 40 -12.37 12.28 -2.79
CA LEU A 40 -12.46 11.62 -4.10
C LEU A 40 -12.05 12.54 -5.24
N TRP A 41 -12.44 13.81 -5.17
CA TRP A 41 -12.04 14.82 -6.15
C TRP A 41 -10.54 15.09 -6.12
N ASP A 42 -9.96 15.25 -4.93
CA ASP A 42 -8.52 15.44 -4.74
C ASP A 42 -7.74 14.24 -5.29
N GLN A 43 -8.21 13.02 -5.00
CA GLN A 43 -7.61 11.79 -5.55
C GLN A 43 -7.69 11.78 -7.08
N TYR A 44 -8.85 12.10 -7.66
CA TYR A 44 -9.03 12.14 -9.10
C TYR A 44 -8.12 13.15 -9.79
N GLN A 45 -7.96 14.36 -9.23
CA GLN A 45 -7.04 15.37 -9.76
C GLN A 45 -5.58 14.92 -9.71
N SER A 46 -5.19 14.16 -8.68
CA SER A 46 -3.82 13.68 -8.51
C SER A 46 -3.45 12.45 -9.37
N GLU A 47 -4.39 11.52 -9.56
CA GLU A 47 -4.10 10.19 -10.13
C GLU A 47 -4.90 9.88 -11.41
N ASN A 48 -5.80 10.78 -11.84
CA ASN A 48 -6.81 10.56 -12.89
C ASN A 48 -7.61 9.25 -12.70
N SER A 49 -7.73 8.82 -11.46
CA SER A 49 -8.29 7.53 -11.08
C SER A 49 -9.14 7.64 -9.82
N VAL A 50 -10.28 6.98 -9.85
CA VAL A 50 -11.26 6.93 -8.75
C VAL A 50 -11.20 5.58 -8.01
N SER A 51 -10.36 4.68 -8.52
CA SER A 51 -10.11 3.37 -7.95
C SER A 51 -9.33 3.49 -6.65
N ARG A 52 -9.56 2.55 -5.73
CA ARG A 52 -8.74 2.47 -4.52
C ARG A 52 -7.31 2.11 -4.94
N ARG A 53 -6.35 2.96 -4.61
CA ARG A 53 -4.94 2.65 -4.78
C ARG A 53 -4.59 1.39 -4.00
N HIS A 54 -4.03 0.39 -4.67
CA HIS A 54 -3.30 -0.68 -4.00
C HIS A 54 -1.97 -0.07 -3.54
N VAL A 55 -1.97 0.47 -2.33
CA VAL A 55 -0.74 0.95 -1.71
C VAL A 55 0.05 -0.31 -1.34
N ALA A 56 1.18 -0.52 -1.99
CA ALA A 56 2.14 -1.52 -1.54
C ALA A 56 2.44 -1.23 -0.06
N GLY A 57 2.53 -2.28 0.76
CA GLY A 57 2.84 -2.11 2.18
C GLY A 57 4.14 -1.33 2.39
N ARG A 58 4.43 -1.02 3.66
CA ARG A 58 5.71 -0.38 4.03
C ARG A 58 6.88 -1.08 3.34
N PRO A 59 7.81 -0.34 2.70
CA PRO A 59 8.99 -0.93 2.09
C PRO A 59 9.67 -1.88 3.07
N ARG A 60 9.94 -3.11 2.62
CA ARG A 60 10.64 -4.10 3.45
C ARG A 60 12.04 -3.57 3.73
N VAL A 61 12.46 -3.70 4.99
CA VAL A 61 13.80 -3.28 5.43
C VAL A 61 14.88 -4.11 4.70
N ILE A 62 14.58 -5.38 4.41
CA ILE A 62 15.46 -6.35 3.74
C ILE A 62 15.16 -6.39 2.24
N THR A 63 16.20 -6.39 1.41
CA THR A 63 16.08 -6.55 -0.05
C THR A 63 15.77 -8.02 -0.41
N PRO A 64 15.17 -8.30 -1.58
CA PRO A 64 14.90 -9.68 -2.00
C PRO A 64 16.15 -10.57 -2.08
N GLU A 65 17.33 -9.98 -2.29
CA GLU A 65 18.62 -10.69 -2.36
C GLU A 65 19.13 -11.06 -0.97
N GLU A 66 19.06 -10.13 -0.02
CA GLU A 66 19.39 -10.37 1.39
C GLU A 66 18.47 -11.45 2.01
N ASP A 67 17.17 -11.43 1.67
CA ASP A 67 16.19 -12.44 2.11
C ASP A 67 16.55 -13.84 1.57
N ARG A 68 16.97 -13.92 0.30
CA ARG A 68 17.45 -15.17 -0.31
C ARG A 68 18.73 -15.67 0.35
N PHE A 69 19.66 -14.77 0.69
CA PHE A 69 20.89 -15.13 1.41
C PHE A 69 20.59 -15.72 2.79
N LEU A 70 19.66 -15.13 3.55
CA LEU A 70 19.22 -15.65 4.84
C LEU A 70 18.59 -17.04 4.70
N ALA A 71 17.67 -17.21 3.74
CA ALA A 71 17.02 -18.50 3.50
C ALA A 71 18.01 -19.61 3.15
N LEU A 72 18.98 -19.33 2.27
CA LEU A 72 20.02 -20.29 1.89
C LEU A 72 20.96 -20.61 3.04
N SER A 73 21.31 -19.62 3.86
CA SER A 73 22.18 -19.80 5.03
C SER A 73 21.50 -20.68 6.08
N ALA A 74 20.22 -20.46 6.34
CA ALA A 74 19.41 -21.29 7.24
C ALA A 74 19.26 -22.73 6.73
N LEU A 75 19.09 -22.92 5.42
CA LEU A 75 18.98 -24.25 4.81
C LEU A 75 20.32 -25.01 4.84
N ARG A 76 21.43 -24.34 4.55
CA ARG A 76 22.77 -24.96 4.50
C ARG A 76 23.29 -25.32 5.88
N ARG A 77 22.96 -24.55 6.90
CA ARG A 77 23.42 -24.74 8.28
C ARG A 77 22.23 -24.80 9.24
N ARG A 78 21.58 -25.97 9.28
CA ARG A 78 20.35 -26.24 10.03
C ARG A 78 20.45 -25.97 11.55
N SER A 79 21.66 -25.94 12.12
CA SER A 79 21.93 -25.67 13.53
C SER A 79 22.30 -24.20 13.84
N THR A 80 22.22 -23.30 12.86
CA THR A 80 22.60 -21.89 13.05
C THR A 80 21.55 -21.16 13.88
N THR A 81 21.99 -20.43 14.89
CA THR A 81 21.09 -19.63 15.74
C THR A 81 20.84 -18.27 15.10
N VAL A 82 19.68 -17.65 15.33
CA VAL A 82 19.31 -16.33 14.77
C VAL A 82 20.40 -15.25 14.97
N PRO A 83 21.07 -15.12 16.14
CA PRO A 83 22.15 -14.14 16.30
C PRO A 83 23.36 -14.39 15.38
N GLN A 84 23.65 -15.65 15.08
CA GLN A 84 24.72 -16.02 14.14
C GLN A 84 24.34 -15.64 12.70
N LEU A 85 23.08 -15.85 12.31
CA LEU A 85 22.57 -15.40 11.00
C LEU A 85 22.60 -13.88 10.86
N VAL A 86 22.25 -13.15 11.91
CA VAL A 86 22.34 -11.67 11.92
C VAL A 86 23.78 -11.20 11.79
N ALA A 87 24.73 -11.86 12.47
CA ALA A 87 26.15 -11.54 12.37
C ALA A 87 26.72 -11.84 10.98
N ASP A 88 26.38 -13.01 10.40
CA ASP A 88 26.79 -13.41 9.05
C ASP A 88 26.20 -12.46 8.00
N HIS A 89 24.93 -12.05 8.17
CA HIS A 89 24.29 -11.05 7.32
C HIS A 89 24.99 -9.69 7.42
N PHE A 90 25.31 -9.23 8.64
CA PHE A 90 26.02 -7.97 8.83
C PHE A 90 27.42 -8.00 8.19
N ALA A 91 28.14 -9.12 8.31
CA ALA A 91 29.45 -9.28 7.67
C ALA A 91 29.37 -9.28 6.13
N ALA A 92 28.27 -9.78 5.55
CA ALA A 92 28.09 -9.87 4.10
C ALA A 92 27.49 -8.61 3.45
N SER A 93 26.63 -7.87 4.17
CA SER A 93 25.84 -6.76 3.64
C SER A 93 26.15 -5.39 4.28
N GLU A 94 26.96 -5.38 5.33
CA GLU A 94 27.24 -4.22 6.20
C GLU A 94 25.97 -3.58 6.80
N ARG A 95 24.83 -4.27 6.72
CA ARG A 95 23.52 -3.75 7.13
C ARG A 95 23.06 -4.41 8.41
N ARG A 96 22.77 -3.58 9.42
CA ARG A 96 22.26 -4.06 10.72
C ARG A 96 20.78 -4.38 10.58
N ILE A 97 20.43 -5.65 10.74
CA ILE A 97 19.06 -6.14 10.82
C ILE A 97 18.76 -6.62 12.23
N SER A 98 17.50 -6.49 12.66
CA SER A 98 17.07 -7.02 13.96
C SER A 98 16.90 -8.54 13.87
N ALA A 99 17.13 -9.25 14.97
CA ALA A 99 16.83 -10.68 15.09
C ALA A 99 15.34 -10.99 14.85
N THR A 100 14.43 -10.05 15.07
CA THR A 100 13.00 -10.22 14.75
C THR A 100 12.71 -10.17 13.25
N THR A 101 13.65 -9.63 12.45
CA THR A 101 13.51 -9.54 11.00
C THR A 101 13.99 -10.81 10.28
N VAL A 102 14.81 -11.64 10.95
CA VAL A 102 15.33 -12.93 10.48
C VAL A 102 14.39 -14.06 10.90
#